data_AF-A0A0P4WKL9-F1
#
_entry.id   AF-A0A0P4WKL9-F1
#
_cell.length_a   1.000
_cell.length_b   1.000
_cell.length_c   1.000
_cell.angle_alpha   90.00
_cell.angle_beta   90.00
_cell.angle_gamma   90.00
#
_symmetry.space_group_name_H-M   'P 1'
#
loop_
_entity.id
_entity.type
_entity.pdbx_description
1 polymer ?
#
loop_
_entity_poly.entity_id
_entity_poly.type
_entity_poly.pdbx_seq_one_letter_code
_entity_poly.pdbx_strand_id
1 'polypeptide(L)'
;MMVLSVLQKGLISYNGCLASHPLVTKSCTSAVTAGLGDYLGQLISRQHTVDLCSIARYATFGLLVTGPLAHHFYLLLDHLVRPGERGAAIKRLLIERFGFAPLLLFLSFYLLSRMEGKSHTGALREVRVKWFPTLKMNWKVWTPIQYINVNHVPQQYRSLFANFVALFWIMYLANKRRQAVKKD
;
A
#
# COMPACT_ATOMS: atom_id res chain seq x y z
N MET A 1 -22.70 -21.12 -10.50
CA MET A 1 -23.12 -21.21 -9.08
C MET A 1 -21.98 -21.54 -8.11
N MET A 2 -21.07 -22.47 -8.41
CA MET A 2 -20.00 -22.90 -7.49
C MET A 2 -18.93 -21.84 -7.20
N VAL A 3 -18.57 -21.00 -8.18
CA VAL A 3 -17.60 -19.89 -7.96
C VAL A 3 -18.17 -18.81 -7.04
N LEU A 4 -19.46 -18.49 -7.20
CA LEU A 4 -20.16 -17.51 -6.35
C LEU A 4 -20.25 -17.98 -4.90
N SER A 5 -20.48 -19.28 -4.65
CA SER A 5 -20.56 -19.84 -3.29
C SER A 5 -19.19 -19.92 -2.60
N VAL A 6 -18.12 -20.21 -3.33
CA VAL A 6 -16.75 -20.17 -2.81
C VAL A 6 -16.34 -18.74 -2.45
N LEU A 7 -16.63 -17.77 -3.33
CA LEU A 7 -16.37 -16.35 -3.07
C LEU A 7 -17.17 -15.82 -1.87
N GLN A 8 -18.45 -16.21 -1.75
CA GLN A 8 -19.27 -15.85 -0.59
C GLN A 8 -18.72 -16.44 0.70
N LYS A 9 -18.35 -17.73 0.72
CA LYS A 9 -17.74 -18.37 1.91
C LYS A 9 -16.41 -17.71 2.27
N GLY A 10 -15.58 -17.38 1.28
CA GLY A 10 -14.33 -16.65 1.48
C GLY A 10 -14.56 -15.24 2.06
N LEU A 11 -15.55 -14.50 1.55
CA LEU A 11 -15.94 -13.18 2.07
C LEU A 11 -16.46 -13.26 3.50
N ILE A 12 -17.30 -14.24 3.82
CA ILE A 12 -17.84 -14.45 5.17
C ILE A 12 -16.71 -14.79 6.15
N SER A 13 -15.80 -15.69 5.77
CA SER A 13 -14.63 -16.05 6.57
C SER A 13 -13.68 -14.87 6.77
N TYR A 14 -13.40 -14.11 5.69
CA TYR A 14 -12.60 -12.89 5.76
C TYR A 14 -13.23 -11.85 6.68
N ASN A 15 -14.55 -11.65 6.60
CA ASN A 15 -15.27 -10.73 7.47
C ASN A 15 -15.25 -11.19 8.93
N GLY A 16 -15.35 -12.49 9.20
CA GLY A 16 -15.20 -13.04 10.55
C GLY A 16 -13.80 -12.83 11.14
N CYS A 17 -12.76 -13.04 10.34
CA CYS A 17 -11.37 -12.75 10.72
C CYS A 17 -11.14 -11.24 10.92
N LEU A 18 -11.68 -10.41 10.04
CA LEU A 18 -11.60 -8.95 10.12
C LEU A 18 -12.31 -8.42 11.37
N ALA A 19 -13.44 -9.02 11.77
CA ALA A 19 -14.16 -8.62 12.97
C ALA A 19 -13.47 -9.07 14.26
N SER A 20 -12.89 -10.28 14.28
CA SER A 20 -12.24 -10.85 15.47
C SER A 20 -10.80 -10.34 15.68
N HIS A 21 -10.02 -10.20 14.60
CA HIS A 21 -8.61 -9.81 14.64
C HIS A 21 -8.27 -8.78 13.54
N PRO A 22 -8.86 -7.57 13.57
CA PRO A 22 -8.80 -6.60 12.49
C PRO A 22 -7.37 -6.15 12.11
N LEU A 23 -6.45 -6.09 13.09
CA LEU A 23 -5.06 -5.71 12.84
C LEU A 23 -4.31 -6.81 12.07
N VAL A 24 -4.43 -8.05 12.53
CA VAL A 24 -3.73 -9.20 11.94
C VAL A 24 -4.24 -9.45 10.52
N THR A 25 -5.57 -9.47 10.32
CA THR A 25 -6.16 -9.68 9.00
C THR A 25 -5.70 -8.62 8.01
N LYS A 26 -5.77 -7.33 8.36
CA LYS A 26 -5.32 -6.24 7.48
C LYS A 26 -3.82 -6.33 7.18
N SER A 27 -3.02 -6.73 8.15
CA SER A 27 -1.57 -6.89 8.00
C SER A 27 -1.21 -8.05 7.07
N CYS A 28 -1.84 -9.21 7.25
CA CYS A 28 -1.68 -10.35 6.35
C CYS A 28 -2.13 -10.02 4.93
N THR A 29 -3.28 -9.34 4.76
CA THR A 29 -3.73 -8.90 3.43
C THR A 29 -2.73 -7.95 2.79
N SER A 30 -2.18 -6.99 3.55
CA SER A 30 -1.16 -6.07 3.04
C SER A 30 0.13 -6.80 2.64
N ALA A 31 0.56 -7.79 3.42
CA ALA A 31 1.71 -8.64 3.10
C ALA A 31 1.54 -9.38 1.77
N VAL A 32 0.38 -10.03 1.59
CA VAL A 32 0.04 -10.75 0.37
C VAL A 32 -0.02 -9.80 -0.82
N THR A 33 -0.68 -8.65 -0.69
CA THR A 33 -0.75 -7.66 -1.76
C THR A 33 0.63 -7.11 -2.13
N ALA A 34 1.47 -6.79 -1.15
CA ALA A 34 2.80 -6.26 -1.40
C ALA A 34 3.71 -7.30 -2.09
N GLY A 35 3.71 -8.55 -1.61
CA GLY A 35 4.46 -9.64 -2.22
C GLY A 35 3.98 -9.98 -3.64
N LEU A 36 2.67 -10.08 -3.85
CA LEU A 36 2.09 -10.32 -5.18
C LEU A 36 2.37 -9.16 -6.14
N GLY A 37 2.30 -7.91 -5.66
CA GLY A 37 2.62 -6.74 -6.47
C GLY A 37 4.06 -6.76 -6.97
N ASP A 38 5.01 -7.12 -6.10
CA ASP A 38 6.41 -7.25 -6.51
C ASP A 38 6.60 -8.41 -7.49
N TYR A 39 6.01 -9.59 -7.22
CA TYR A 39 6.06 -10.75 -8.10
C TYR A 39 5.54 -10.45 -9.52
N LEU A 40 4.33 -9.87 -9.62
CA LEU A 40 3.75 -9.48 -10.91
C LEU A 40 4.59 -8.40 -11.61
N GLY A 41 5.14 -7.46 -10.84
CA GLY A 41 6.08 -6.47 -11.34
C GLY A 41 7.35 -7.07 -11.94
N GLN A 42 7.87 -8.16 -11.35
CA GLN A 42 9.02 -8.90 -11.87
C GLN A 42 8.67 -9.64 -13.18
N LEU A 43 7.51 -10.30 -13.23
CA LEU A 43 7.03 -11.00 -14.43
C LEU A 43 6.87 -10.06 -15.64
N ILE A 44 6.24 -8.90 -15.43
CA ILE A 44 6.01 -7.91 -16.49
C ILE A 44 7.32 -7.30 -16.98
N SER A 45 8.32 -7.20 -16.09
CA SER A 45 9.65 -6.73 -16.45
C SER A 45 10.46 -7.77 -17.24
N ARG A 46 9.88 -8.94 -17.54
CA ARG A 46 10.51 -10.07 -18.26
C ARG A 46 11.87 -10.46 -17.68
N GLN A 47 11.95 -10.48 -16.35
CA GLN A 47 13.16 -10.89 -15.66
C GLN A 47 13.36 -12.40 -15.90
N HIS A 48 14.60 -12.81 -16.24
CA HIS A 48 14.90 -14.23 -16.50
C HIS A 48 14.75 -15.10 -15.24
N THR A 49 14.92 -14.49 -14.06
CA THR A 49 14.78 -15.15 -12.76
C THR A 49 13.94 -14.29 -11.82
N VAL A 50 13.06 -14.95 -11.06
CA VAL A 50 12.24 -14.32 -10.03
C VAL A 50 13.08 -14.16 -8.76
N ASP A 51 13.22 -12.93 -8.27
CA ASP A 51 13.85 -12.61 -6.99
C ASP A 51 12.85 -12.83 -5.84
N LEU A 52 12.92 -14.03 -5.25
CA LEU A 52 12.13 -14.42 -4.08
C LEU A 52 12.49 -13.61 -2.83
N CYS A 53 13.74 -13.17 -2.70
CA CYS A 53 14.17 -12.33 -1.58
C CYS A 53 13.50 -10.96 -1.66
N SER A 54 13.35 -10.38 -2.86
CA SER A 54 12.58 -9.14 -3.05
C SER A 54 11.12 -9.32 -2.63
N ILE A 55 10.46 -10.38 -3.07
CA ILE A 55 9.07 -10.69 -2.72
C ILE A 55 8.92 -10.81 -1.20
N ALA A 56 9.84 -11.51 -0.54
CA ALA A 56 9.86 -11.63 0.92
C ALA A 56 10.01 -10.27 1.61
N ARG A 57 10.91 -9.39 1.14
CA ARG A 57 11.09 -8.04 1.71
C ARG A 57 9.81 -7.20 1.60
N TYR A 58 9.17 -7.20 0.43
CA TYR A 58 7.91 -6.48 0.23
C TYR A 58 6.77 -7.06 1.08
N ALA A 59 6.67 -8.38 1.17
CA ALA A 59 5.68 -9.04 2.03
C ALA A 59 5.90 -8.70 3.50
N THR A 60 7.14 -8.75 4.01
CA THR A 60 7.48 -8.36 5.38
C THR A 60 7.18 -6.88 5.63
N PHE A 61 7.47 -5.99 4.68
CA PHE A 61 7.12 -4.57 4.80
C PHE A 61 5.60 -4.36 4.83
N GLY A 62 4.84 -5.11 4.02
CA GLY A 62 3.37 -5.12 4.07
C GLY A 62 2.84 -5.58 5.43
N LEU A 63 3.40 -6.67 5.95
CA LEU A 63 2.99 -7.29 7.21
C LEU A 63 3.28 -6.41 8.43
N LEU A 64 4.50 -5.88 8.53
CA LEU A 64 4.98 -5.24 9.76
C LEU A 64 4.80 -3.73 9.77
N VAL A 65 4.75 -3.10 8.59
CA VAL A 65 4.72 -1.63 8.48
C VAL A 65 3.40 -1.18 7.89
N THR A 66 3.11 -1.56 6.65
CA THR A 66 1.96 -0.98 5.91
C THR A 66 0.63 -1.35 6.57
N GLY A 67 0.43 -2.62 6.92
CA GLY A 67 -0.77 -3.11 7.57
C GLY A 67 -1.07 -2.42 8.91
N PRO A 68 -0.16 -2.50 9.89
CA PRO A 68 -0.36 -1.85 11.19
C PRO A 68 -0.50 -0.34 11.08
N LEU A 69 0.34 0.32 10.27
CA LEU A 69 0.29 1.77 10.11
C LEU A 69 -1.03 2.20 9.48
N ALA A 70 -1.51 1.52 8.44
CA ALA A 70 -2.80 1.80 7.82
C ALA A 70 -3.97 1.56 8.79
N HIS A 71 -3.94 0.48 9.59
CA HIS A 71 -4.97 0.20 10.58
C HIS A 71 -5.12 1.35 11.59
N HIS A 72 -4.02 1.75 12.23
CA HIS A 72 -4.04 2.83 13.21
C HIS A 72 -4.32 4.19 12.58
N PHE A 73 -3.83 4.43 11.36
CA PHE A 73 -4.13 5.66 10.64
C PHE A 73 -5.62 5.84 10.37
N TYR A 74 -6.32 4.81 9.90
CA TYR A 74 -7.77 4.92 9.66
C TYR A 74 -8.55 5.14 10.96
N LEU A 75 -8.15 4.51 12.06
CA LEU A 75 -8.75 4.79 13.38
C LEU A 75 -8.53 6.26 13.78
N LEU A 76 -7.29 6.75 13.70
CA LEU A 76 -6.97 8.14 14.01
C LEU A 76 -7.74 9.11 13.12
N LEU A 77 -7.89 8.80 11.83
CA LEU A 77 -8.63 9.62 10.87
C LEU A 77 -10.10 9.75 11.24
N ASP A 78 -10.73 8.67 11.70
CA ASP A 78 -12.12 8.66 12.12
C ASP A 78 -12.30 9.40 13.47
N HIS A 79 -11.28 9.41 14.34
CA HIS A 79 -11.26 10.25 15.55
C HIS A 79 -11.08 11.74 15.25
N LEU A 80 -10.21 12.09 14.29
CA LEU A 80 -9.92 13.48 13.91
C LEU A 80 -11.04 14.12 13.09
N VAL A 81 -11.77 13.34 12.29
CA VAL A 81 -12.83 13.87 11.41
C VAL A 81 -14.15 13.15 11.64
N ARG A 82 -15.05 13.84 12.35
CA ARG A 82 -16.36 13.30 12.72
C ARG A 82 -17.25 13.09 11.50
N PRO A 83 -18.04 11.99 11.45
CA PRO A 83 -19.07 11.81 10.43
C PRO A 83 -20.06 12.98 10.45
N GLY A 84 -20.37 13.54 9.27
CA GLY A 84 -21.35 14.64 9.13
C GLY A 84 -20.80 16.06 9.31
N GLU A 85 -19.51 16.23 9.65
CA GLU A 85 -18.88 17.54 9.72
C GLU A 85 -18.77 18.19 8.32
N ARG A 86 -18.99 19.52 8.24
CA ARG A 86 -18.82 20.27 6.98
C ARG A 86 -17.40 20.08 6.43
N GLY A 87 -17.31 19.61 5.19
CA GLY A 87 -16.02 19.38 4.53
C GLY A 87 -15.24 18.16 5.05
N ALA A 88 -15.87 17.26 5.82
CA ALA A 88 -15.23 16.04 6.33
C ALA A 88 -14.49 15.25 5.23
N ALA A 89 -15.10 15.18 4.04
CA ALA A 89 -14.51 14.48 2.89
C ALA A 89 -13.16 15.06 2.45
N ILE A 90 -13.08 16.40 2.37
CA ILE A 90 -11.87 17.10 1.95
C ILE A 90 -10.84 17.04 3.08
N LYS A 91 -11.25 17.24 4.33
CA LYS A 91 -10.34 17.15 5.50
C LYS A 91 -9.67 15.79 5.58
N ARG A 92 -10.46 14.70 5.45
CA ARG A 92 -9.93 13.34 5.47
C ARG A 92 -8.93 13.09 4.34
N LEU A 93 -9.24 13.57 3.14
CA LEU A 93 -8.34 13.48 2.00
C LEU A 93 -7.04 14.26 2.26
N LEU A 94 -7.10 15.49 2.78
CA LEU A 94 -5.92 16.30 3.07
C LEU A 94 -5.02 15.65 4.13
N ILE A 95 -5.59 15.17 5.24
CA ILE A 95 -4.83 14.48 6.29
C ILE A 95 -4.11 13.25 5.72
N GLU A 96 -4.79 12.49 4.87
CA GLU A 96 -4.20 11.31 4.27
C GLU A 96 -3.12 11.68 3.23
N ARG A 97 -3.36 12.68 2.35
CA ARG A 97 -2.41 13.10 1.32
C ARG A 97 -1.17 13.78 1.88
N PHE A 98 -1.29 14.56 2.97
CA PHE A 98 -0.18 15.34 3.55
C PHE A 98 0.43 14.73 4.80
N GLY A 99 -0.25 13.78 5.46
CA GLY A 99 0.27 13.07 6.63
C GLY A 99 0.68 11.64 6.31
N PHE A 100 -0.29 10.82 5.91
CA PHE A 100 -0.06 9.38 5.74
C PHE A 100 0.77 9.03 4.52
N ALA A 101 0.42 9.54 3.34
CA ALA A 101 1.12 9.21 2.09
C ALA A 101 2.62 9.59 2.12
N PRO A 102 3.03 10.78 2.61
CA PRO A 102 4.44 11.16 2.70
C PRO A 102 5.21 10.29 3.69
N LEU A 103 4.61 9.97 4.85
CA LEU A 103 5.20 9.11 5.88
C LEU A 103 5.40 7.68 5.36
N LEU A 104 4.35 7.09 4.78
CA LEU A 104 4.40 5.72 4.26
C LEU A 104 5.42 5.61 3.11
N LEU A 105 5.47 6.59 2.20
CA LEU A 105 6.46 6.61 1.13
C LEU A 105 7.89 6.75 1.66
N PHE A 106 8.11 7.61 2.65
CA PHE A 106 9.41 7.73 3.31
C PHE A 106 9.85 6.40 3.91
N LEU A 107 8.98 5.77 4.71
CA LEU A 107 9.24 4.48 5.34
C LEU A 107 9.49 3.39 4.30
N SER A 108 8.74 3.37 3.19
CA SER A 108 8.95 2.38 2.13
C SER A 108 10.33 2.51 1.50
N PHE A 109 10.77 3.72 1.14
CA PHE A 109 12.10 3.89 0.56
C PHE A 109 13.18 3.57 1.58
N TYR A 110 13.07 4.09 2.79
CA TYR A 110 14.09 3.89 3.81
C TYR A 110 14.21 2.42 4.22
N LEU A 111 13.11 1.79 4.66
CA LEU A 111 13.14 0.43 5.21
C LEU A 111 13.44 -0.61 4.12
N LEU A 112 12.86 -0.50 2.92
CA LEU A 112 13.20 -1.43 1.85
C LEU A 112 14.68 -1.31 1.45
N SER A 113 15.23 -0.09 1.34
CA SER A 113 16.67 0.08 1.08
C SER A 113 17.55 -0.54 2.17
N ARG A 114 17.13 -0.46 3.44
CA ARG A 114 17.84 -1.12 4.56
C ARG A 114 17.74 -2.65 4.48
N MET A 115 16.58 -3.19 4.09
CA MET A 115 16.38 -4.63 3.89
C MET A 115 17.09 -5.18 2.65
N GLU A 116 17.38 -4.32 1.66
CA GLU A 116 18.25 -4.60 0.53
C GLU A 116 19.75 -4.61 0.92
N GLY A 117 20.08 -4.28 2.18
CA GLY A 117 21.46 -4.29 2.69
C GLY A 117 22.21 -2.97 2.48
N LYS A 118 21.57 -1.91 1.99
CA LYS A 118 22.23 -0.60 1.84
C LYS A 118 22.55 0.00 3.21
N SER A 119 23.67 0.70 3.32
CA SER A 119 24.03 1.47 4.52
C SER A 119 22.97 2.53 4.87
N HIS A 120 22.99 3.03 6.10
CA HIS A 120 22.09 4.10 6.53
C HIS A 120 22.19 5.33 5.62
N THR A 121 23.43 5.73 5.28
CA THR A 121 23.71 6.83 4.37
C THR A 121 23.20 6.55 2.95
N GLY A 122 23.32 5.31 2.47
CA GLY A 122 22.78 4.88 1.18
C GLY A 122 21.25 4.94 1.12
N ALA A 123 20.57 4.47 2.18
CA ALA A 123 19.11 4.53 2.27
C ALA A 123 18.60 5.98 2.31
N LEU A 124 19.22 6.85 3.11
CA LEU A 124 18.85 8.28 3.16
C LEU A 124 19.10 8.99 1.82
N ARG A 125 20.18 8.63 1.11
CA ARG A 125 20.44 9.16 -0.23
C ARG A 125 19.32 8.76 -1.19
N GLU A 126 18.87 7.52 -1.14
CA GLU A 126 17.77 7.05 -1.99
C GLU A 126 16.46 7.78 -1.69
N VAL A 127 16.12 7.96 -0.41
CA VAL A 127 14.97 8.77 0.01
C VAL A 127 15.10 10.19 -0.54
N ARG A 128 16.24 10.86 -0.33
CA ARG A 128 16.45 12.25 -0.78
C ARG A 128 16.22 12.43 -2.28
N VAL A 129 16.67 11.47 -3.09
CA VAL A 129 16.56 11.54 -4.54
C VAL A 129 15.15 11.17 -5.03
N LYS A 130 14.55 10.11 -4.47
CA LYS A 130 13.35 9.50 -5.04
C LYS A 130 12.05 9.92 -4.36
N TRP A 131 12.09 10.32 -3.09
CA TRP A 131 10.90 10.53 -2.28
C TRP A 131 9.98 11.62 -2.86
N PHE A 132 10.49 12.82 -3.10
CA PHE A 132 9.66 13.94 -3.55
C PHE A 132 9.10 13.78 -4.97
N PRO A 133 9.89 13.34 -5.98
CA PRO A 133 9.35 13.02 -7.31
C PRO A 133 8.26 11.94 -7.25
N THR A 134 8.48 10.90 -6.44
CA THR A 134 7.50 9.82 -6.27
C THR A 134 6.25 10.29 -5.55
N LEU A 135 6.38 11.15 -4.53
CA LEU A 135 5.26 11.72 -3.80
C LEU A 135 4.36 12.57 -4.70
N LYS A 136 4.94 13.41 -5.58
CA LYS A 136 4.17 14.17 -6.57
C LYS A 136 3.38 13.26 -7.50
N MET A 137 3.99 12.18 -7.98
CA MET A 137 3.29 11.20 -8.83
C MET A 137 2.22 10.44 -8.05
N ASN A 138 2.50 10.08 -6.80
CA ASN A 138 1.54 9.44 -5.91
C ASN A 138 0.31 10.33 -5.73
N TRP A 139 0.47 11.61 -5.43
CA TRP A 139 -0.65 12.53 -5.33
C TRP A 139 -1.47 12.58 -6.61
N LYS A 140 -0.86 12.66 -7.79
CA LYS A 140 -1.62 12.71 -9.06
C LYS A 140 -2.52 11.49 -9.26
N VAL A 141 -2.01 10.30 -8.97
CA VAL A 141 -2.74 9.06 -9.26
C VAL A 141 -3.67 8.65 -8.13
N TRP A 142 -3.21 8.77 -6.89
CA TRP A 142 -3.96 8.27 -5.73
C TRP A 142 -4.98 9.26 -5.19
N THR A 143 -4.91 10.56 -5.49
CA THR A 143 -5.92 11.53 -5.01
C THR A 143 -7.35 11.16 -5.41
N PRO A 144 -7.70 10.90 -6.68
CA PRO A 144 -9.07 10.52 -7.05
C PRO A 144 -9.47 9.17 -6.43
N ILE A 145 -8.55 8.21 -6.40
CA ILE A 145 -8.78 6.86 -5.85
C ILE A 145 -9.07 6.95 -4.35
N GLN A 146 -8.28 7.73 -3.62
CA GLN A 146 -8.38 7.84 -2.17
C GLN A 146 -9.56 8.71 -1.76
N TYR A 147 -9.93 9.70 -2.57
CA TYR A 147 -11.20 10.40 -2.40
C TYR A 147 -12.37 9.42 -2.43
N ILE A 148 -12.40 8.49 -3.39
CA ILE A 148 -13.43 7.45 -3.44
C ILE A 148 -13.34 6.53 -2.23
N ASN A 149 -12.14 6.07 -1.89
CA ASN A 149 -11.90 5.14 -0.79
C ASN A 149 -12.40 5.69 0.56
N VAL A 150 -12.05 6.92 0.90
CA VAL A 150 -12.33 7.45 2.24
C VAL A 150 -13.78 7.92 2.39
N ASN A 151 -14.43 8.32 1.30
CA ASN A 151 -15.78 8.89 1.32
C ASN A 151 -16.88 7.91 0.95
N HIS A 152 -16.62 6.94 0.08
CA HIS A 152 -17.64 6.02 -0.42
C HIS A 152 -17.45 4.57 0.06
N VAL A 153 -16.22 4.17 0.44
CA VAL A 153 -15.97 2.80 0.91
C VAL A 153 -16.15 2.71 2.43
N PRO A 154 -16.96 1.76 2.93
CA PRO A 154 -17.10 1.51 4.36
C PRO A 154 -15.75 1.24 5.03
N GLN A 155 -15.56 1.75 6.26
CA GLN A 155 -14.28 1.72 6.98
C GLN A 155 -13.60 0.34 6.99
N GLN A 156 -14.37 -0.72 7.17
CA GLN A 156 -13.89 -2.10 7.18
C GLN A 156 -13.25 -2.55 5.85
N TYR A 157 -13.70 -2.01 4.71
CA TYR A 157 -13.24 -2.38 3.38
C TYR A 157 -12.21 -1.41 2.79
N ARG A 158 -11.93 -0.28 3.44
CA ARG A 158 -11.00 0.74 2.91
C ARG A 158 -9.58 0.20 2.66
N SER A 159 -9.09 -0.66 3.54
CA SER A 159 -7.80 -1.33 3.37
C SER A 159 -7.81 -2.30 2.19
N LEU A 160 -8.91 -3.04 2.00
CA LEU A 160 -9.05 -4.00 0.90
C LEU A 160 -9.10 -3.29 -0.46
N PHE A 161 -9.89 -2.21 -0.55
CA PHE A 161 -9.98 -1.37 -1.74
C PHE A 161 -8.62 -0.76 -2.09
N ALA A 162 -7.93 -0.18 -1.10
CA ALA A 162 -6.59 0.38 -1.29
C ALA A 162 -5.59 -0.68 -1.78
N ASN A 163 -5.61 -1.89 -1.19
CA ASN A 163 -4.75 -2.99 -1.60
C ASN A 163 -5.01 -3.45 -3.05
N PHE A 164 -6.28 -3.52 -3.46
CA PHE A 164 -6.64 -3.88 -4.83
C PHE A 164 -6.07 -2.87 -5.84
N VAL A 165 -6.23 -1.57 -5.57
CA VAL A 165 -5.68 -0.51 -6.45
C VAL A 165 -4.15 -0.45 -6.36
N ALA A 166 -3.57 -0.74 -5.19
CA ALA A 166 -2.13 -0.78 -4.98
C ALA A 166 -1.45 -1.82 -5.86
N LEU A 167 -2.11 -2.94 -6.15
CA LEU A 167 -1.57 -3.96 -7.04
C LEU A 167 -1.25 -3.39 -8.44
N PHE A 168 -2.18 -2.62 -9.02
CA PHE A 168 -1.96 -1.95 -10.31
C PHE A 168 -0.90 -0.85 -10.24
N TRP A 169 -0.84 -0.12 -9.11
CA TRP A 169 0.16 0.91 -8.89
C TRP A 169 1.58 0.33 -8.76
N ILE A 170 1.76 -0.73 -7.97
CA ILE A 170 3.04 -1.41 -7.78
C ILE A 170 3.51 -1.99 -9.12
N MET A 171 2.60 -2.56 -9.90
CA MET A 171 2.87 -3.03 -11.26
C MET A 171 3.40 -1.90 -12.18
N TYR A 172 2.76 -0.73 -12.18
CA TYR A 172 3.22 0.44 -12.94
C TYR A 172 4.61 0.93 -12.48
N LEU A 173 4.81 1.05 -11.16
CA LEU A 173 6.04 1.55 -10.57
C LEU A 173 7.23 0.61 -10.85
N ALA A 174 6.99 -0.71 -10.76
CA ALA A 174 7.97 -1.75 -11.04
C ALA A 174 8.48 -1.67 -12.49
N ASN A 175 7.60 -1.46 -13.46
CA ASN A 175 7.99 -1.29 -14.87
C ASN A 175 8.81 -0.01 -15.07
N LYS A 176 8.36 1.13 -14.52
CA LYS A 176 9.07 2.42 -14.62
C LYS A 176 10.45 2.40 -13.97
N ARG A 177 10.58 1.84 -12.76
CA ARG A 177 11.84 1.78 -12.01
C ARG A 177 12.91 0.96 -12.75
N ARG A 178 12.51 -0.04 -13.55
CA ARG A 178 13.42 -0.92 -14.30
C ARG A 178 13.75 -0.41 -15.71
N GLN A 179 12.87 0.34 -16.37
CA GLN A 179 13.20 1.03 -17.63
C GLN A 179 14.32 2.08 -17.46
N ALA A 180 14.43 2.68 -16.27
CA ALA A 180 15.52 3.59 -15.95
C ALA A 180 16.90 2.90 -15.89
N VAL A 181 16.95 1.60 -15.58
CA VAL A 181 18.20 0.82 -15.47
C VAL A 181 18.73 0.37 -16.84
N LYS A 182 17.86 0.29 -17.87
CA LYS A 182 18.27 -0.04 -19.25
C LYS A 182 18.81 1.16 -20.05
N LYS A 183 18.82 2.36 -19.47
CA LYS A 183 19.23 3.60 -20.13
C LYS A 183 20.62 4.09 -19.73
N ASP A 184 21.27 3.37 -18.82
CA ASP A 184 22.69 3.46 -18.50
C ASP A 184 23.41 2.24 -19.11
#